data_AF-A0A6C0BBZ4-F1
#
_entry.id   AF-A0A6C0BBZ4-F1
#
_cell.length_a   1.000
_cell.length_b   1.000
_cell.length_c   1.000
_cell.angle_alpha   90.00
_cell.angle_beta   90.00
_cell.angle_gamma   90.00
#
_symmetry.space_group_name_H-M   'P 1'
#
loop_
_entity.id
_entity.type
_entity.pdbx_description
1 polymer ?
#
loop_
_entity_poly.entity_id
_entity_poly.type
_entity_poly.pdbx_seq_one_letter_code
_entity_poly.pdbx_strand_id
1 'polypeptide(L)'
;MEHTKENLVRWFCGFYEGEGSVSNDKGNNNRIRLSIAQNDKTPLEIAKKLWGGHIATRVRKSPASDKMCLGHEWRCGHKQAMTFIKDIKPFMLIPYKINQINTVLENVKEGSNMRYPCKKCDDDFASPSGRRRHFKTFHENTDASSE
;
A
#
# COMPACT_ATOMS: atom_id res chain seq x y z
N MET A 1 21.06 -20.43 13.06
CA MET A 1 20.09 -21.20 12.25
C MET A 1 19.75 -20.37 11.04
N GLU A 2 20.15 -20.82 9.86
CA GLU A 2 19.86 -20.12 8.61
C GLU A 2 18.44 -20.49 8.18
N HIS A 3 17.51 -19.54 8.23
CA HIS A 3 16.14 -19.78 7.77
C HIS A 3 16.13 -19.76 6.24
N THR A 4 15.63 -20.84 5.63
CA THR A 4 15.45 -20.86 4.17
C THR A 4 14.47 -19.78 3.75
N LYS A 5 14.63 -19.25 2.53
CA LYS A 5 13.71 -18.25 1.96
C LYS A 5 12.25 -18.71 2.00
N GLU A 6 12.01 -19.99 1.75
CA GLU A 6 10.67 -20.58 1.80
C GLU A 6 10.04 -20.53 3.21
N ASN A 7 10.82 -20.85 4.25
CA ASN A 7 10.34 -20.76 5.63
C ASN A 7 9.98 -19.32 6.00
N LEU A 8 10.76 -18.34 5.54
CA LEU A 8 10.44 -16.92 5.73
C LEU A 8 9.16 -16.55 4.98
N VAL A 9 8.97 -16.97 3.73
CA VAL A 9 7.75 -16.71 2.96
C VAL A 9 6.52 -17.29 3.68
N ARG A 10 6.59 -18.53 4.17
CA ARG A 10 5.51 -19.16 4.95
C ARG A 10 5.20 -18.40 6.23
N TRP A 11 6.24 -18.00 6.97
CA TRP A 11 6.06 -17.19 8.18
C TRP A 11 5.41 -15.84 7.86
N PHE A 12 5.84 -15.17 6.80
CA PHE A 12 5.25 -13.90 6.36
C PHE A 12 3.82 -14.04 5.83
N CYS A 13 3.44 -15.22 5.31
CA CYS A 13 2.05 -15.51 4.98
C CYS A 13 1.16 -15.41 6.22
N GLY A 14 1.50 -16.16 7.28
CA GLY A 14 0.76 -16.09 8.54
C GLY A 14 0.79 -14.69 9.16
N PHE A 15 1.94 -14.01 9.08
CA PHE A 15 2.09 -12.65 9.58
C PHE A 15 1.20 -11.64 8.83
N TYR A 16 1.14 -11.72 7.51
CA TYR A 16 0.23 -10.91 6.69
C TYR A 16 -1.24 -11.24 6.96
N GLU A 17 -1.58 -12.51 7.16
CA GLU A 17 -2.95 -12.90 7.46
C GLU A 17 -3.42 -12.38 8.83
N GLY A 18 -2.52 -12.20 9.79
CA GLY A 18 -2.79 -11.59 11.09
C GLY A 18 -2.84 -10.05 11.08
N GLU A 19 -1.83 -9.39 10.49
CA GLU A 19 -1.62 -7.94 10.65
C GLU A 19 -1.63 -7.15 9.33
N GLY A 20 -1.64 -7.84 8.20
CA GLY A 20 -1.53 -7.25 6.88
C GLY A 20 -2.82 -6.60 6.40
N SER A 21 -2.68 -5.60 5.54
CA SER A 21 -3.78 -4.96 4.82
C SER A 21 -3.49 -4.91 3.33
N VAL A 22 -4.54 -5.01 2.52
CA VAL A 22 -4.45 -4.83 1.07
C VAL A 22 -5.64 -4.01 0.58
N SER A 23 -5.40 -3.12 -0.37
CA SER A 23 -6.40 -2.24 -0.96
C SER A 23 -6.01 -1.83 -2.38
N ASN A 24 -6.97 -1.34 -3.15
CA ASN A 24 -6.71 -0.64 -4.40
C ASN A 24 -6.75 0.86 -4.20
N ASP A 25 -5.82 1.56 -4.82
CA ASP A 25 -5.84 3.00 -4.97
C ASP A 25 -6.72 3.37 -6.17
N LYS A 26 -8.02 3.58 -5.93
CA LYS A 26 -8.99 3.96 -6.97
C LYS A 26 -8.57 5.21 -7.75
N GLY A 27 -7.91 6.13 -7.06
CA GLY A 27 -7.36 7.37 -7.62
C GLY A 27 -6.15 7.15 -8.53
N ASN A 28 -5.56 5.95 -8.52
CA ASN A 28 -4.33 5.64 -9.22
C ASN A 28 -4.48 4.31 -9.97
N ASN A 29 -5.47 4.25 -10.86
CA ASN A 29 -5.71 3.11 -11.73
C ASN A 29 -5.88 1.77 -10.96
N ASN A 30 -6.59 1.80 -9.83
CA ASN A 30 -6.78 0.65 -8.94
C ASN A 30 -5.47 -0.06 -8.53
N ARG A 31 -4.34 0.63 -8.53
CA ARG A 31 -3.06 0.04 -8.17
C ARG A 31 -3.07 -0.48 -6.74
N ILE A 32 -2.51 -1.65 -6.55
CA ILE A 32 -2.45 -2.30 -5.22
C ILE A 32 -1.57 -1.48 -4.27
N ARG A 33 -2.09 -1.26 -3.08
CA ARG A 33 -1.36 -0.86 -1.88
C ARG A 33 -1.49 -1.99 -0.87
N LEU A 34 -0.34 -2.46 -0.37
CA LEU A 34 -0.26 -3.50 0.63
C LEU A 34 0.60 -3.00 1.79
N SER A 35 0.22 -3.34 3.01
CA SER A 35 1.04 -3.02 4.16
C SER A 35 0.94 -4.06 5.27
N ILE A 36 1.94 -4.07 6.15
CA ILE A 36 1.94 -4.82 7.41
C ILE A 36 2.44 -3.86 8.49
N ALA A 37 1.68 -3.70 9.57
CA ALA A 37 1.98 -2.76 10.63
C ALA A 37 2.37 -3.49 11.93
N GLN A 38 3.48 -3.10 12.54
CA GLN A 38 4.01 -3.73 13.76
C GLN A 38 4.74 -2.72 14.63
N ASN A 39 4.77 -2.95 15.96
CA ASN A 39 5.52 -2.11 16.88
C ASN A 39 7.03 -2.35 16.76
N ASP A 40 7.46 -3.61 16.69
CA ASP A 40 8.85 -3.97 16.38
C ASP A 40 9.12 -3.87 14.86
N LYS A 41 10.19 -3.15 14.51
CA LYS A 41 10.60 -2.90 13.14
C LYS A 41 11.36 -4.09 12.54
N THR A 42 11.93 -4.96 13.35
CA THR A 42 12.78 -6.09 12.94
C THR A 42 12.15 -6.96 11.84
N PRO A 43 10.92 -7.48 11.97
CA PRO A 43 10.30 -8.26 10.90
C PRO A 43 10.06 -7.43 9.62
N LEU A 44 9.77 -6.14 9.77
CA LEU A 44 9.52 -5.26 8.62
C LEU A 44 10.78 -5.01 7.79
N GLU A 45 11.96 -4.96 8.41
CA GLU A 45 13.24 -4.87 7.68
C GLU A 45 13.56 -6.16 6.90
N ILE A 46 13.17 -7.32 7.42
CA ILE A 46 13.28 -8.60 6.69
C ILE A 46 12.37 -8.54 5.45
N ALA A 47 11.11 -8.11 5.61
CA ALA A 47 10.19 -7.95 4.50
C ALA A 47 10.74 -6.99 3.44
N LYS A 48 11.30 -5.85 3.88
CA LYS A 48 11.94 -4.87 3.01
C LYS A 48 13.13 -5.46 2.23
N LYS A 49 13.95 -6.29 2.88
CA LYS A 49 15.08 -6.95 2.21
C LYS A 49 14.62 -7.98 1.17
N LEU A 50 13.54 -8.72 1.44
CA LEU A 50 13.03 -9.78 0.56
C LEU A 50 12.22 -9.26 -0.63
N TRP A 51 11.34 -8.28 -0.40
CA TRP A 51 10.35 -7.81 -1.40
C TRP A 51 10.48 -6.32 -1.74
N GLY A 52 11.39 -5.58 -1.10
CA GLY A 52 11.56 -4.14 -1.30
C GLY A 52 10.51 -3.32 -0.55
N GLY A 53 10.13 -2.17 -1.10
CA GLY A 53 9.19 -1.24 -0.45
C GLY A 53 9.87 -0.32 0.56
N HIS A 54 9.07 0.30 1.43
CA HIS A 54 9.57 1.23 2.44
C HIS A 54 8.89 1.01 3.78
N ILE A 55 9.54 1.42 4.86
CA ILE A 55 8.98 1.37 6.21
C ILE A 55 8.64 2.80 6.62
N ALA A 56 7.36 3.04 6.87
CA ALA A 56 6.87 4.29 7.44
C ALA A 56 6.81 4.16 8.95
N THR A 57 7.11 5.26 9.65
CA THR A 57 6.95 5.34 11.11
C THR A 57 5.72 6.18 11.42
N ARG A 58 4.89 5.69 12.34
CA ARG A 58 3.71 6.40 12.83
C ARG A 58 3.85 6.61 14.32
N VAL A 59 3.82 7.87 14.74
CA VAL A 59 3.75 8.26 16.15
C VAL A 59 2.34 8.79 16.40
N ARG A 60 1.67 8.24 17.42
CA ARG A 60 0.33 8.69 17.83
C ARG A 60 0.26 8.84 19.34
N LYS A 61 -0.45 9.86 19.83
CA LYS A 61 -0.86 9.93 21.24
C LYS A 61 -2.10 9.05 21.43
N SER A 62 -2.07 8.14 22.40
CA SER A 62 -3.22 7.31 22.75
C SER A 62 -4.31 8.20 23.35
N PRO A 63 -5.54 8.20 22.80
CA PRO A 63 -6.63 9.01 23.36
C PRO A 63 -7.07 8.51 24.74
N ALA A 64 -6.83 7.23 25.06
CA ALA A 64 -7.27 6.62 26.32
C ALA A 64 -6.28 6.78 27.48
N SER A 65 -4.99 6.99 27.18
CA SER A 65 -3.92 6.95 28.19
C SER A 65 -2.86 8.02 28.02
N ASP A 66 -3.02 8.90 27.03
CA ASP A 66 -2.05 9.93 26.65
C ASP A 66 -0.63 9.44 26.32
N LYS A 67 -0.42 8.11 26.33
CA LYS A 67 0.85 7.47 26.00
C LYS A 67 1.18 7.70 24.53
N MET A 68 2.43 8.05 24.27
CA MET A 68 2.98 8.07 22.92
C MET A 68 3.22 6.64 22.42
N CYS A 69 2.47 6.25 21.40
CA CYS A 69 2.59 4.95 20.73
C CYS A 69 3.40 5.11 19.44
N LEU A 70 4.52 4.38 19.37
CA LEU A 70 5.33 4.22 18.18
C LEU A 70 4.91 2.95 17.45
N GLY A 71 4.52 3.07 16.19
CA GLY A 71 4.26 1.94 15.30
C GLY A 71 5.04 2.10 14.00
N HIS A 72 5.38 0.99 13.39
CA HIS A 72 6.04 0.92 12.10
C HIS A 72 5.12 0.23 11.10
N GLU A 73 5.23 0.60 9.83
CA GLU A 73 4.42 0.01 8.78
C GLU A 73 5.29 -0.23 7.55
N TRP A 74 5.46 -1.50 7.19
CA TRP A 74 6.04 -1.86 5.91
C TRP A 74 4.98 -1.66 4.82
N ARG A 75 5.30 -0.85 3.83
CA ARG A 75 4.38 -0.46 2.75
C ARG A 75 4.96 -0.84 1.40
N CYS A 76 4.16 -1.56 0.62
CA CYS A 76 4.46 -1.97 -0.74
C CYS A 76 3.62 -1.21 -1.75
N GLY A 77 4.30 -0.68 -2.77
CA GLY A 77 3.66 -0.24 -4.00
C GLY A 77 3.30 -1.42 -4.89
N HIS A 78 2.54 -1.15 -5.94
CA HIS A 78 1.93 -2.16 -6.80
C HIS A 78 2.86 -3.31 -7.24
N LYS A 79 4.06 -3.03 -7.75
CA LYS A 79 4.98 -4.07 -8.26
C LYS A 79 5.47 -5.00 -7.13
N GLN A 80 5.87 -4.42 -6.00
CA GLN A 80 6.33 -5.17 -4.82
C GLN A 80 5.17 -5.97 -4.21
N ALA A 81 3.98 -5.36 -4.12
CA ALA A 81 2.79 -6.02 -3.61
C ALA A 81 2.40 -7.24 -4.47
N MET A 82 2.44 -7.12 -5.81
CA MET A 82 2.17 -8.25 -6.71
C MET A 82 3.16 -9.39 -6.52
N THR A 83 4.46 -9.07 -6.32
CA THR A 83 5.49 -10.08 -6.06
C THR A 83 5.26 -10.77 -4.72
N PHE A 84 5.02 -10.00 -3.67
CA PHE A 84 4.72 -10.53 -2.33
C PHE A 84 3.48 -11.43 -2.35
N ILE A 85 2.38 -10.96 -2.93
CA ILE A 85 1.12 -11.73 -3.05
C ILE A 85 1.38 -13.04 -3.78
N LYS A 86 2.12 -13.02 -4.90
CA LYS A 86 2.45 -14.23 -5.65
C LYS A 86 3.20 -15.26 -4.80
N ASP A 87 4.15 -14.80 -3.98
CA ASP A 87 4.97 -15.67 -3.13
C ASP A 87 4.17 -16.28 -1.98
N ILE A 88 3.28 -15.52 -1.34
CA ILE A 88 2.52 -16.01 -0.17
C ILE A 88 1.24 -16.77 -0.53
N LYS A 89 0.63 -16.51 -1.70
CA LYS A 89 -0.68 -17.06 -2.10
C LYS A 89 -0.79 -18.59 -1.97
N PRO A 90 0.24 -19.40 -2.28
CA PRO A 90 0.18 -20.86 -2.09
C PRO A 90 0.05 -21.32 -0.63
N PHE A 91 0.40 -20.47 0.33
CA PHE A 91 0.46 -20.81 1.75
C PHE A 91 -0.69 -20.19 2.57
N MET A 92 -1.56 -19.40 1.93
CA MET A 92 -2.66 -18.72 2.59
C MET A 92 -3.74 -19.71 3.03
N LEU A 93 -4.30 -19.46 4.22
CA LEU A 93 -5.31 -20.33 4.83
C LEU A 93 -6.60 -19.59 5.17
N ILE A 94 -6.54 -18.27 5.39
CA ILE A 94 -7.66 -17.50 5.92
C ILE A 94 -8.56 -17.03 4.76
N PRO A 95 -9.82 -17.54 4.66
CA PRO A 95 -10.67 -17.28 3.50
C PRO A 95 -10.95 -15.80 3.22
N TYR A 96 -11.17 -15.00 4.28
CA TYR A 96 -11.46 -13.58 4.09
C TYR A 96 -10.25 -12.81 3.52
N LYS A 97 -9.02 -13.17 3.90
CA LYS A 97 -7.79 -12.57 3.36
C LYS A 97 -7.56 -12.98 1.92
N ILE A 98 -7.81 -14.24 1.59
CA ILE A 98 -7.76 -14.75 0.22
C ILE A 98 -8.75 -13.97 -0.66
N ASN A 99 -9.98 -13.78 -0.17
CA ASN A 99 -11.00 -13.00 -0.88
C ASN A 99 -10.59 -11.54 -1.07
N GLN A 100 -10.03 -10.88 -0.04
CA GLN A 100 -9.49 -9.53 -0.17
C GLN A 100 -8.42 -9.44 -1.27
N ILE A 101 -7.48 -10.40 -1.32
CA ILE A 101 -6.46 -10.46 -2.37
C ILE A 101 -7.10 -10.65 -3.75
N ASN A 102 -8.05 -11.57 -3.89
CA ASN A 102 -8.71 -11.82 -5.17
C ASN A 102 -9.47 -10.59 -5.66
N THR A 103 -10.19 -9.89 -4.77
CA THR A 103 -10.87 -8.64 -5.09
C THR A 103 -9.88 -7.57 -5.58
N VAL A 104 -8.75 -7.37 -4.89
CA VAL A 104 -7.80 -6.35 -5.35
C VAL A 104 -7.14 -6.70 -6.68
N LEU A 105 -6.93 -8.00 -6.94
CA LEU A 105 -6.39 -8.47 -8.22
C LEU A 105 -7.39 -8.27 -9.36
N GLU A 106 -8.68 -8.46 -9.11
CA GLU A 106 -9.72 -8.23 -10.11
C GLU A 106 -9.86 -6.73 -10.44
N ASN A 107 -9.93 -5.88 -9.42
CA ASN A 107 -9.99 -4.42 -9.61
C ASN A 107 -8.79 -3.86 -10.40
N VAL A 108 -7.61 -4.49 -10.28
CA VAL A 108 -6.43 -4.13 -11.08
C VAL A 108 -6.64 -4.42 -12.56
N LYS A 109 -7.31 -5.53 -12.91
CA LYS A 109 -7.59 -5.90 -14.30
C LYS A 109 -8.60 -4.95 -14.92
N GLU A 110 -9.65 -4.60 -14.17
CA GLU A 110 -10.64 -3.62 -14.59
C GLU A 110 -10.00 -2.25 -14.84
N GLY A 111 -9.00 -1.89 -14.01
CA GLY A 111 -8.38 -0.58 -14.04
C GLY A 111 -9.35 0.53 -13.62
N SER A 112 -8.95 1.79 -13.82
CA SER A 112 -9.80 2.96 -13.64
C SER A 112 -9.61 3.88 -14.84
N ASN A 113 -10.68 4.06 -15.62
CA ASN A 113 -10.74 5.05 -16.70
C ASN A 113 -11.02 6.47 -16.17
N MET A 114 -10.80 6.73 -14.87
CA MET A 114 -11.05 8.04 -14.28
C MET A 114 -10.06 9.07 -14.82
N ARG A 115 -10.60 10.12 -15.43
CA ARG A 115 -9.85 11.31 -15.85
C ARG A 115 -9.97 12.39 -14.79
N TYR A 116 -8.89 13.16 -14.63
CA TYR A 116 -8.77 14.23 -13.66
C TYR A 116 -8.59 15.55 -14.41
N PRO A 117 -9.67 16.22 -14.81
CA PRO A 117 -9.57 17.49 -15.51
C PRO A 117 -8.95 18.55 -14.59
N CYS A 118 -8.21 19.49 -15.20
CA CYS A 118 -7.71 20.66 -14.50
C CYS A 118 -8.86 21.62 -14.17
N LYS A 119 -8.72 22.37 -13.06
CA LYS A 119 -9.73 23.34 -12.63
C LYS A 119 -9.67 24.67 -13.39
N LYS A 120 -8.59 24.94 -14.13
CA LYS A 120 -8.28 26.26 -14.72
C LYS A 120 -8.03 26.24 -16.23
N CYS A 121 -7.94 25.07 -16.84
CA CYS A 121 -7.71 24.89 -18.28
C CYS A 121 -8.28 23.55 -18.73
N ASP A 122 -8.28 23.31 -20.03
CA ASP A 122 -8.89 22.13 -20.65
C ASP A 122 -8.03 20.86 -20.60
N ASP A 123 -6.84 20.93 -19.99
CA ASP A 123 -5.98 19.77 -19.80
C ASP A 123 -6.62 18.74 -18.86
N ASP A 124 -6.52 17.47 -19.22
CA ASP A 124 -6.97 16.35 -18.40
C ASP A 124 -5.86 15.31 -18.16
N PHE A 125 -5.93 14.66 -16.99
CA PHE A 125 -4.85 13.79 -16.51
C PHE A 125 -5.36 12.41 -16.19
N ALA A 126 -4.51 11.40 -16.37
CA ALA A 126 -4.79 10.02 -15.97
C ALA A 126 -4.62 9.77 -14.45
N SER A 127 -4.20 10.77 -13.68
CA SER A 127 -4.08 10.65 -12.21
C SER A 127 -4.24 12.00 -11.49
N PRO A 128 -4.69 12.00 -10.22
CA PRO A 128 -4.78 13.21 -9.40
C PRO A 128 -3.43 13.86 -9.19
N SER A 129 -2.37 13.06 -9.01
CA SER A 129 -1.00 13.56 -8.82
C SER A 129 -0.48 14.27 -10.08
N GLY A 130 -0.80 13.75 -11.27
CA GLY A 130 -0.50 14.39 -12.55
C GLY A 130 -1.16 15.76 -12.65
N ARG A 131 -2.47 15.82 -12.38
CA ARG A 131 -3.24 17.07 -12.34
C ARG A 131 -2.68 18.07 -11.31
N ARG A 132 -2.40 17.62 -10.07
CA ARG A 132 -1.86 18.50 -9.01
C ARG A 132 -0.50 19.08 -9.38
N ARG A 133 0.37 18.28 -9.99
CA ARG A 133 1.66 18.73 -10.48
C ARG A 133 1.50 19.77 -11.59
N HIS A 134 0.66 19.49 -12.60
CA HIS A 134 0.33 20.49 -13.62
C HIS A 134 -0.19 21.77 -12.97
N PHE A 135 -1.14 21.66 -12.03
CA PHE A 135 -1.75 22.83 -11.43
C PHE A 135 -0.74 23.71 -10.70
N LYS A 136 0.16 23.11 -9.93
CA LYS A 136 1.23 23.83 -9.23
C LYS A 136 2.24 24.49 -10.17
N THR A 137 2.48 23.91 -11.34
CA THR A 137 3.47 24.41 -12.31
C THR A 137 2.92 25.49 -13.22
N PHE A 138 1.67 25.37 -13.64
CA PHE A 138 1.06 26.23 -14.67
C PHE A 138 0.05 27.24 -14.12
N HIS A 139 -0.43 27.07 -12.89
CA HIS A 139 -1.40 27.98 -12.28
C HIS A 139 -0.81 28.60 -11.00
N GLU A 140 -0.81 29.94 -10.92
CA GLU A 140 -0.22 30.72 -9.81
C GLU A 140 -0.87 30.46 -8.44
N ASN A 141 -2.08 29.91 -8.42
CA ASN A 141 -2.83 29.66 -7.18
C ASN A 141 -2.55 28.24 -6.70
N THR A 142 -2.00 28.09 -5.48
CA THR A 142 -1.39 26.84 -5.00
C THR A 142 -2.38 25.78 -4.55
N ASP A 143 -3.68 26.10 -4.48
CA ASP A 143 -4.66 25.19 -3.90
C ASP A 143 -5.18 24.15 -4.92
N ALA A 144 -4.37 23.12 -5.13
CA ALA A 144 -4.69 21.95 -5.95
C ALA A 144 -5.47 20.86 -5.17
N SER A 145 -5.94 21.18 -3.96
CA SER A 145 -6.63 20.25 -3.07
C SER A 145 -7.96 19.75 -3.66
N SER A 146 -8.28 18.51 -3.28
CA SER A 146 -9.53 17.83 -3.60
C SER A 146 -10.45 18.01 -2.40
N GLU A 147 -11.51 18.80 -2.57
CA GLU A 147 -12.81 18.45 -1.98
C GLU A 147 -13.40 17.30 -2.80
#